data_AF-A0A2S4ZMR6-F1
#
_entry.id   AF-A0A2S4ZMR6-F1
#
_cell.length_a   1.000
_cell.length_b   1.000
_cell.length_c   1.000
_cell.angle_alpha   90.00
_cell.angle_beta   90.00
_cell.angle_gamma   90.00
#
_symmetry.space_group_name_H-M   'P 1'
#
loop_
_entity.id
_entity.type
_entity.pdbx_description
1 polymer ?
#
loop_
_entity_poly.entity_id
_entity_poly.type
_entity_poly.pdbx_seq_one_letter_code
_entity_poly.pdbx_strand_id
1 'polypeptide(L)'
;MSSLFDDSFLADLRSPRGHEEEPPPPPEDDHAPEPLPDDLFGGKFDMPPDRDAYYRDGAPRPALDAAALLEGLNENQRAAVVHAGSPLLIVAGAGSGKTRVLTHRIAHLLAERNVHPGQILAI
;
A
#
# COMPACT_ATOMS: atom_id res chain seq x y z
N MET A 1 10.05 -26.40 -46.72
CA MET A 1 9.62 -25.89 -45.41
C MET A 1 8.29 -25.18 -45.62
N SER A 2 7.23 -25.88 -45.24
CA SER A 2 5.84 -25.44 -45.23
C SER A 2 5.69 -24.19 -44.35
N SER A 3 5.40 -23.04 -44.97
CA SER A 3 4.78 -21.92 -44.24
C SER A 3 3.34 -22.32 -44.00
N LEU A 4 3.04 -22.60 -42.73
CA LEU A 4 1.87 -23.33 -42.27
C LEU A 4 0.88 -22.36 -41.62
N PHE A 5 0.62 -21.22 -42.26
CA PHE A 5 -0.48 -20.34 -41.91
C PHE A 5 -1.06 -19.70 -43.17
N ASP A 6 -2.38 -19.70 -43.17
CA ASP A 6 -3.33 -19.65 -44.28
C ASP A 6 -3.74 -18.19 -44.56
N ASP A 7 -3.52 -17.72 -45.79
CA ASP A 7 -3.96 -16.40 -46.26
C ASP A 7 -5.50 -16.26 -46.30
N SER A 8 -6.24 -17.31 -45.95
CA SER A 8 -7.71 -17.28 -45.80
C SER A 8 -8.19 -16.52 -44.55
N PHE A 9 -7.35 -16.33 -43.53
CA PHE A 9 -7.77 -15.66 -42.29
C PHE A 9 -7.95 -14.15 -42.44
N LEU A 10 -7.25 -13.52 -43.39
CA LEU A 10 -7.33 -12.08 -43.66
C LEU A 10 -8.47 -11.69 -44.60
N ALA A 11 -9.11 -12.66 -45.27
CA ALA A 11 -10.25 -12.40 -46.16
C ALA A 11 -11.56 -12.15 -45.39
N ASP A 12 -11.67 -12.65 -44.16
CA ASP A 12 -12.88 -12.58 -43.32
C ASP A 12 -12.94 -11.32 -42.43
N LEU A 13 -11.90 -10.48 -42.47
CA LEU A 13 -11.88 -9.17 -41.81
C LEU A 13 -12.47 -8.05 -42.68
N ARG A 14 -13.11 -8.39 -43.80
CA ARG A 14 -13.97 -7.44 -44.52
C ARG A 14 -15.25 -7.23 -43.71
N SER A 15 -15.28 -6.15 -42.95
CA SER A 15 -16.45 -5.65 -42.23
C SER A 15 -17.70 -5.75 -43.10
N PRO A 16 -18.76 -6.46 -42.67
CA PRO A 16 -20.05 -6.33 -43.32
C PRO A 16 -20.49 -4.86 -43.19
N ARG A 17 -20.69 -4.19 -44.33
CA ARG A 17 -21.44 -2.93 -44.38
C ARG A 17 -22.85 -3.23 -43.92
N GLY A 18 -23.14 -2.98 -42.65
CA GLY A 18 -24.45 -3.15 -42.03
C GLY A 18 -24.62 -2.08 -40.97
N HIS A 19 -25.38 -1.05 -41.32
CA HIS A 19 -25.92 0.02 -40.48
C HIS A 19 -24.92 0.72 -39.54
N GLU A 20 -24.58 1.96 -39.88
CA GLU A 20 -24.14 2.97 -38.91
C GLU A 20 -25.30 3.25 -37.94
N GLU A 21 -25.57 2.31 -37.02
CA GLU A 21 -26.28 2.65 -35.79
C GLU A 21 -25.27 3.39 -34.93
N GLU A 22 -25.28 4.71 -35.07
CA GLU A 22 -24.72 5.60 -34.08
C GLU A 22 -25.23 5.13 -32.70
N PRO A 23 -24.34 4.82 -31.74
CA PRO A 23 -24.78 4.38 -30.42
C PRO A 23 -25.78 5.39 -29.88
N PRO A 24 -26.88 4.95 -29.24
CA PRO A 24 -27.85 5.89 -28.69
C PRO A 24 -27.10 6.89 -27.81
N PRO A 25 -27.44 8.19 -27.89
CA PRO A 25 -26.81 9.18 -27.05
C PRO A 25 -26.90 8.70 -25.59
N PRO A 26 -25.85 8.88 -24.79
CA PRO A 26 -25.92 8.56 -23.37
C PRO A 26 -27.18 9.23 -22.80
N PRO A 27 -27.91 8.56 -21.90
CA PRO A 27 -29.08 9.17 -21.27
C PRO A 27 -28.66 10.55 -20.74
N GLU A 28 -29.47 11.58 -21.00
CA GLU A 28 -29.26 12.89 -20.41
C GLU A 28 -29.19 12.67 -18.90
N ASP A 29 -28.02 12.90 -18.32
CA ASP A 29 -27.77 12.72 -16.90
C ASP A 29 -28.48 13.90 -16.20
N ASP A 30 -29.78 13.75 -15.94
CA ASP A 30 -30.59 14.69 -15.13
C ASP A 30 -30.04 14.80 -13.69
N HIS A 31 -29.09 13.94 -13.34
CA HIS A 31 -28.27 14.08 -12.15
C HIS A 31 -27.22 15.16 -12.38
N ALA A 32 -27.54 16.37 -11.92
CA ALA A 32 -26.49 17.33 -11.60
C ALA A 32 -25.42 16.61 -10.76
N PRO A 33 -24.11 16.74 -11.07
CA PRO A 33 -23.08 16.11 -10.27
C PRO A 33 -23.30 16.53 -8.83
N GLU A 34 -23.58 15.57 -7.94
CA GLU A 34 -23.72 15.89 -6.52
C GLU A 34 -22.46 16.66 -6.11
N PRO A 35 -22.59 17.87 -5.54
CA PRO A 35 -21.44 18.65 -5.15
C PRO A 35 -20.66 17.81 -4.15
N LEU A 36 -19.44 17.41 -4.54
CA LEU A 36 -18.53 16.75 -3.62
C LEU A 36 -18.34 17.72 -2.45
N PRO A 37 -18.58 17.27 -1.20
CA PRO A 37 -18.37 18.15 -0.06
C PRO A 37 -16.93 18.66 -0.08
N ASP A 38 -16.73 19.95 0.17
CA ASP A 38 -15.40 20.59 0.17
C ASP A 38 -14.40 19.91 1.12
N ASP A 39 -14.94 19.18 2.10
CA ASP A 39 -14.22 18.41 3.12
C ASP A 39 -14.18 16.90 2.85
N LEU A 40 -14.37 16.45 1.60
CA LEU A 40 -14.38 15.03 1.25
C LEU A 40 -13.13 14.27 1.73
N PHE A 41 -11.99 14.96 1.72
CA PHE A 41 -10.71 14.45 2.20
C PHE A 41 -10.17 15.18 3.43
N GLY A 42 -10.86 16.19 3.95
CA GLY A 42 -10.30 17.00 5.01
C GLY A 42 -10.44 16.33 6.38
N GLY A 43 -9.31 16.31 7.08
CA GLY A 43 -9.21 16.05 8.52
C GLY A 43 -9.32 14.60 8.98
N LYS A 44 -10.13 13.74 8.35
CA LYS A 44 -10.35 12.37 8.86
C LYS A 44 -9.13 11.45 8.81
N PHE A 45 -8.17 11.72 7.92
CA PHE A 45 -6.92 10.95 7.81
C PHE A 45 -5.73 11.62 8.49
N ASP A 46 -5.80 12.93 8.79
CA ASP A 46 -4.72 13.67 9.45
C ASP A 46 -4.71 13.46 10.97
N MET A 47 -5.84 13.02 11.54
CA MET A 47 -5.90 12.56 12.92
C MET A 47 -5.61 11.06 12.94
N PRO A 48 -4.65 10.59 13.75
CA PRO A 48 -4.57 9.17 14.06
C PRO A 48 -5.93 8.75 14.60
N PRO A 49 -6.59 7.72 14.04
CA PRO A 49 -7.81 7.20 14.64
C PRO A 49 -7.49 6.83 16.08
N ASP A 50 -8.44 7.10 16.98
CA ASP A 50 -8.30 6.69 18.37
C ASP A 50 -8.00 5.20 18.37
N ARG A 51 -6.82 4.82 18.90
CA ARG A 51 -6.33 3.45 18.73
C ARG A 51 -7.23 2.56 19.55
N ASP A 52 -8.08 1.78 18.90
CA ASP A 52 -8.91 0.79 19.59
C ASP A 52 -8.05 -0.02 20.56
N ALA A 53 -8.43 -0.04 21.83
CA ALA A 53 -7.73 -0.78 22.88
C ALA A 53 -7.76 -2.30 22.64
N TYR A 54 -8.59 -2.73 21.69
CA TYR A 54 -8.80 -4.12 21.33
C TYR A 54 -8.68 -4.32 19.81
N TYR A 55 -8.21 -5.48 19.40
CA TYR A 55 -8.34 -5.93 18.02
C TYR A 55 -9.81 -6.23 17.68
N ARG A 56 -10.13 -6.42 16.39
CA ARG A 56 -11.49 -6.73 15.93
C ARG A 56 -12.06 -8.03 16.52
N ASP A 57 -11.19 -8.93 16.96
CA ASP A 57 -11.53 -10.19 17.64
C ASP A 57 -11.72 -10.01 19.17
N GLY A 58 -11.58 -8.79 19.69
CA GLY A 58 -11.71 -8.48 21.12
C GLY A 58 -10.44 -8.74 21.94
N ALA A 59 -9.34 -9.17 21.34
CA ALA A 59 -8.08 -9.33 22.07
C ALA A 59 -7.50 -7.96 22.46
N PRO A 60 -7.01 -7.76 23.70
CA PRO A 60 -6.39 -6.50 24.09
C PRO A 60 -5.16 -6.23 23.23
N ARG A 61 -5.08 -5.02 22.69
CA ARG A 61 -3.92 -4.60 21.91
C ARG A 61 -2.77 -4.32 22.88
N PRO A 62 -1.61 -4.96 22.70
CA PRO A 62 -0.47 -4.72 23.59
C PRO A 62 -0.03 -3.26 23.50
N ALA A 63 0.16 -2.63 24.65
CA ALA A 63 0.85 -1.34 24.71
C ALA A 63 2.30 -1.57 24.27
N LEU A 64 2.69 -0.93 23.16
CA LEU A 64 4.06 -1.03 22.66
C LEU A 64 4.95 -0.09 23.48
N ASP A 65 5.76 -0.65 24.37
CA ASP A 65 6.86 0.09 25.01
C ASP A 65 8.05 0.19 24.05
N ALA A 66 8.38 1.41 23.64
CA ALA A 66 9.49 1.67 22.73
C ALA A 66 10.85 1.29 23.33
N ALA A 67 11.02 1.36 24.65
CA ALA A 67 12.26 0.97 25.32
C ALA A 67 12.49 -0.55 25.22
N ALA A 68 11.44 -1.33 25.51
CA ALA A 68 11.46 -2.79 25.38
C ALA A 68 11.81 -3.26 23.95
N LEU A 69 11.41 -2.52 22.91
CA LEU A 69 11.74 -2.85 21.53
C LEU A 69 13.25 -2.77 21.22
N LEU A 70 14.05 -2.10 22.04
CA LEU A 70 15.49 -2.00 21.83
C LEU A 70 16.29 -3.04 22.64
N GLU A 71 15.62 -3.80 23.52
CA GLU A 71 16.27 -4.78 24.37
C GLU A 71 16.82 -5.98 23.58
N GLY A 72 18.01 -6.44 23.99
CA GLY A 72 18.69 -7.57 23.35
C GLY A 72 19.21 -7.32 21.93
N LEU A 73 19.14 -6.08 21.43
CA LEU A 73 19.82 -5.66 20.20
C LEU A 73 21.27 -5.27 20.51
N ASN A 74 22.19 -5.64 19.63
CA ASN A 74 23.54 -5.06 19.67
C ASN A 74 23.53 -3.59 19.20
N GLU A 75 24.65 -2.91 19.35
CA GLU A 75 24.76 -1.48 19.05
C GLU A 75 24.40 -1.15 17.59
N ASN A 76 24.90 -1.92 16.62
CA ASN A 76 24.61 -1.69 15.20
C ASN A 76 23.14 -1.93 14.86
N GLN A 77 22.53 -2.96 15.45
CA GLN A 77 21.11 -3.26 15.28
C GLN A 77 20.23 -2.17 15.91
N ARG A 78 20.59 -1.69 17.10
CA ARG A 78 19.91 -0.57 17.78
C ARG A 78 19.98 0.69 16.93
N ALA A 79 21.18 1.06 16.46
CA ALA A 79 21.37 2.20 15.57
C ALA A 79 20.50 2.08 14.31
N ALA A 80 20.44 0.89 13.71
CA ALA A 80 19.59 0.61 12.57
C ALA A 80 18.09 0.69 12.87
N VAL A 81 17.63 0.43 14.10
CA VAL A 81 16.21 0.54 14.49
C VAL A 81 15.80 1.99 14.74
N VAL A 82 16.65 2.77 15.41
CA VAL A 82 16.33 4.16 15.81
C VAL A 82 16.63 5.21 14.73
N HIS A 83 17.36 4.83 13.68
CA HIS A 83 17.76 5.75 12.61
C HIS A 83 16.57 6.41 11.91
N ALA A 84 16.65 7.72 11.69
CA ALA A 84 15.59 8.54 11.08
C ALA A 84 16.18 9.59 10.13
N GLY A 85 15.33 10.18 9.27
CA GLY A 85 15.71 11.26 8.35
C GLY A 85 16.26 10.74 7.03
N SER A 86 17.57 10.49 6.95
CA SER A 86 18.22 10.13 5.68
C SER A 86 17.97 8.68 5.26
N PRO A 87 18.19 8.33 3.98
CA PRO A 87 18.26 6.93 3.56
C PRO A 87 19.29 6.13 4.38
N LEU A 88 19.00 4.86 4.64
CA LEU A 88 19.84 3.94 5.40
C LEU A 88 20.13 2.68 4.58
N LEU A 89 21.41 2.31 4.44
CA LEU A 89 21.84 1.03 3.91
C LEU A 89 22.41 0.18 5.04
N ILE A 90 21.84 -1.01 5.24
CA ILE A 90 22.33 -1.99 6.22
C ILE A 90 22.98 -3.15 5.47
N VAL A 91 24.30 -3.32 5.64
CA VAL A 91 25.03 -4.45 5.10
C VAL A 91 25.15 -5.51 6.19
N ALA A 92 24.62 -6.71 5.94
CA ALA A 92 24.51 -7.73 6.98
C ALA A 92 24.63 -9.16 6.42
N GLY A 93 25.50 -9.96 7.04
CA GLY A 93 25.74 -11.37 6.64
C GLY A 93 24.60 -12.33 7.00
N ALA A 94 24.81 -13.63 6.77
CA ALA A 94 23.90 -14.66 7.26
C ALA A 94 23.84 -14.67 8.80
N GLY A 95 22.69 -14.99 9.40
CA GLY A 95 22.53 -15.07 10.86
C GLY A 95 22.62 -13.76 11.65
N SER A 96 22.86 -12.62 10.99
CA SER A 96 23.04 -11.29 11.61
C SER A 96 21.78 -10.65 12.21
N GLY A 97 20.62 -11.30 12.08
CA GLY A 97 19.35 -10.79 12.60
C GLY A 97 18.65 -9.75 11.71
N LYS A 98 18.89 -9.72 10.39
CA LYS A 98 18.25 -8.79 9.44
C LYS A 98 16.73 -8.65 9.62
N THR A 99 16.02 -9.78 9.66
CA THR A 99 14.57 -9.79 9.84
C THR A 99 14.18 -9.21 11.20
N ARG A 100 14.92 -9.52 12.26
CA ARG A 100 14.72 -8.95 13.60
C ARG A 100 14.91 -7.43 13.59
N VAL A 101 15.93 -6.93 12.91
CA VAL A 101 16.14 -5.47 12.76
C VAL A 101 14.97 -4.82 12.02
N LEU A 102 14.52 -5.40 10.91
CA LEU A 102 13.40 -4.85 10.14
C LEU A 102 12.10 -4.82 10.95
N THR A 103 11.76 -5.91 11.64
CA THR A 103 10.52 -5.97 12.44
C THR A 103 10.58 -5.01 13.64
N HIS A 104 11.71 -4.94 14.33
CA HIS A 104 11.90 -3.99 15.43
C HIS A 104 11.87 -2.54 14.94
N ARG A 105 12.42 -2.25 13.75
CA ARG A 105 12.36 -0.91 13.14
C ARG A 105 10.92 -0.50 12.84
N ILE A 106 10.11 -1.39 12.25
CA ILE A 106 8.69 -1.11 12.00
C ILE A 106 7.96 -0.85 13.32
N ALA A 107 8.15 -1.71 14.33
CA ALA A 107 7.54 -1.53 15.64
C ALA A 107 7.96 -0.19 16.29
N HIS A 108 9.23 0.19 16.19
CA HIS A 108 9.74 1.45 16.72
C HIS A 108 9.12 2.68 16.01
N LEU A 109 8.95 2.63 14.68
CA LEU A 109 8.28 3.68 13.93
C LEU A 109 6.81 3.86 14.37
N LEU A 110 6.12 2.76 14.68
CA LEU A 110 4.73 2.78 15.13
C LEU A 110 4.55 3.23 16.58
N ALA A 111 5.50 2.89 17.45
CA ALA A 111 5.43 3.14 18.89
C ALA A 111 5.99 4.52 19.27
N GLU A 112 7.18 4.86 18.78
CA GLU A 112 7.92 6.07 19.20
C GLU A 112 7.69 7.24 18.24
N ARG A 113 7.61 6.94 16.94
CA ARG A 113 7.55 7.98 15.90
C ARG A 113 6.13 8.32 15.43
N ASN A 114 5.11 7.67 16.00
CA ASN A 114 3.70 7.85 15.63
C ASN A 114 3.44 7.74 14.12
N VAL A 115 4.23 6.92 13.41
CA VAL A 115 4.02 6.69 11.97
C VAL A 115 2.72 5.91 11.78
N HIS A 116 1.89 6.33 10.83
CA HIS A 116 0.67 5.59 10.52
C HIS A 116 1.05 4.27 9.82
N PRO A 117 0.45 3.11 10.17
CA PRO A 117 0.81 1.82 9.55
C PRO A 117 0.74 1.84 8.01
N GLY A 118 -0.24 2.54 7.43
CA GLY A 118 -0.38 2.69 5.98
C GLY A 118 0.74 3.50 5.29
N GLN A 119 1.62 4.14 6.06
CA GLN A 119 2.80 4.85 5.55
C GLN A 119 4.05 3.97 5.52
N ILE A 120 3.96 2.72 5.97
CA ILE A 120 5.08 1.78 6.01
C ILE A 120 4.87 0.69 4.95
N LEU A 121 5.84 0.56 4.06
CA LEU A 121 5.93 -0.55 3.10
C LEU A 121 7.16 -1.40 3.43
N ALA A 122 6.96 -2.70 3.61
CA ALA A 122 8.01 -3.69 3.79
C ALA A 122 7.79 -4.83 2.79
N ILE A 123 8.85 -5.21 2.09
CA ILE A 123 8.86 -6.21 1.00
C ILE A 123 9.92 -7.27 1.23
#